data_AF-A0A415RKY5-F1
#
_entry.id   AF-A0A415RKY5-F1
#
_cell.length_a   1.000
_cell.length_b   1.000
_cell.length_c   1.000
_cell.angle_alpha   90.00
_cell.angle_beta   90.00
_cell.angle_gamma   90.00
#
_symmetry.space_group_name_H-M   'P 1'
#
loop_
_entity.id
_entity.type
_entity.pdbx_description
1 polymer ?
#
loop_
_entity_poly.entity_id
_entity_poly.type
_entity_poly.pdbx_seq_one_letter_code
_entity_poly.pdbx_strand_id
1 'polypeptide(L)'
;MGKSKLIKISVTFLCLFLFNCFTTNEVYAFGNEKIDTYSVETYTRNVTIGLGIYGSVDAQVDIRHNITTGKSYVLSVKHEDKYSYKYKLNISTISVTTNPKVGSYFSGSIRLSVILKYKVSGNVHTETRYIQL
;
A
#
# COMPACT_ATOMS: atom_id res chain seq x y z
N MET A 1 -56.91 24.12 -52.55
CA MET A 1 -55.97 24.32 -51.42
C MET A 1 -55.53 22.94 -50.93
N GLY A 2 -54.28 22.50 -51.14
CA GLY A 2 -53.94 21.16 -50.61
C GLY A 2 -52.59 20.51 -50.89
N LYS A 3 -51.68 21.10 -51.69
CA LYS A 3 -50.35 20.48 -51.92
C LYS A 3 -49.16 21.33 -51.45
N SER A 4 -49.24 22.66 -51.56
CA SER A 4 -48.15 23.56 -51.14
C SER A 4 -47.97 23.70 -49.63
N LYS A 5 -49.05 23.52 -48.84
CA LYS A 5 -48.98 23.59 -47.37
C LYS A 5 -48.30 22.36 -46.75
N LEU A 6 -48.52 21.17 -47.31
CA LEU A 6 -47.91 19.91 -46.85
C LEU A 6 -46.40 19.86 -47.11
N ILE A 7 -45.95 20.34 -48.27
CA ILE A 7 -44.52 20.40 -48.62
C ILE A 7 -43.78 21.38 -47.69
N LYS A 8 -44.38 22.54 -47.40
CA LYS A 8 -43.78 23.51 -46.46
C LYS A 8 -43.63 22.94 -45.04
N ILE A 9 -44.60 22.17 -44.55
CA ILE A 9 -44.54 21.54 -43.22
C ILE A 9 -43.44 20.46 -43.15
N SER A 10 -43.29 19.67 -44.22
CA SER A 10 -42.26 18.62 -44.31
C SER A 10 -40.83 19.19 -44.34
N VAL A 11 -40.61 20.30 -45.05
CA VAL A 11 -39.29 20.96 -45.11
C VAL A 11 -38.94 21.62 -43.78
N THR A 12 -39.90 22.22 -43.08
CA THR A 12 -39.66 22.82 -41.75
C THR A 12 -39.27 21.76 -40.71
N PHE A 13 -39.91 20.59 -40.73
CA PHE A 13 -39.55 19.48 -39.85
C PHE A 13 -38.15 18.93 -40.14
N LEU A 14 -37.77 18.83 -41.42
CA LEU A 14 -36.43 18.39 -41.82
C LEU A 14 -35.34 19.38 -41.39
N CYS A 15 -35.58 20.69 -41.53
CA CYS A 15 -34.65 21.72 -41.06
C CYS A 15 -34.50 21.74 -39.53
N LEU A 16 -35.58 21.53 -38.78
CA LEU A 16 -35.54 21.43 -37.31
C LEU A 16 -34.80 20.18 -36.83
N PHE A 17 -34.92 19.06 -37.55
CA PHE A 17 -34.21 17.82 -37.23
C PHE A 17 -32.70 17.95 -37.51
N LEU A 18 -32.33 18.61 -38.61
CA LEU A 18 -30.94 18.89 -38.94
C LEU A 18 -30.29 19.85 -37.94
N PHE A 19 -31.01 20.88 -37.47
CA PHE A 19 -30.47 21.80 -36.46
C PHE A 19 -30.17 21.14 -35.11
N ASN A 20 -30.96 20.14 -34.69
CA ASN A 20 -30.73 19.40 -33.43
C ASN A 20 -29.70 18.26 -33.57
N CYS A 21 -29.35 17.85 -34.79
CA CYS A 21 -28.36 16.78 -35.01
C CYS A 21 -26.92 17.31 -35.00
N PHE A 22 -26.72 18.63 -35.22
CA PHE A 22 -25.40 19.28 -35.19
C PHE A 22 -25.07 20.00 -33.89
N THR A 23 -25.96 19.99 -32.89
CA THR A 23 -25.55 20.36 -31.52
C THR A 23 -24.82 19.17 -30.92
N THR A 24 -23.54 19.05 -31.23
CA THR A 24 -22.62 18.29 -30.39
C THR A 24 -22.76 18.86 -28.99
N ASN A 25 -23.35 18.09 -28.08
CA ASN A 25 -23.12 18.33 -26.66
C ASN A 25 -21.60 18.34 -26.51
N GLU A 26 -21.02 19.51 -26.26
CA GLU A 26 -19.68 19.57 -25.70
C GLU A 26 -19.78 18.87 -24.35
N VAL A 27 -19.56 17.56 -24.35
CA VAL A 27 -19.22 16.84 -23.14
C VAL A 27 -17.84 17.38 -22.81
N TYR A 28 -17.80 18.41 -21.97
CA TYR A 28 -16.61 18.79 -21.24
C TYR A 28 -16.22 17.57 -20.41
N ALA A 29 -15.40 16.70 -20.98
CA ALA A 29 -14.67 15.71 -20.22
C ALA A 29 -13.81 16.51 -19.23
N PHE A 30 -14.23 16.50 -17.97
CA PHE A 30 -13.50 17.08 -16.86
C PHE A 30 -12.03 16.67 -16.98
N GLY A 31 -11.17 17.67 -17.14
CA GLY A 31 -9.73 17.58 -16.93
C GLY A 31 -9.02 16.52 -17.75
N ASN A 32 -8.42 16.95 -18.86
CA ASN A 32 -7.17 16.37 -19.36
C ASN A 32 -5.97 16.65 -18.42
N GLU A 33 -6.22 16.74 -17.12
CA GLU A 33 -5.16 16.48 -16.16
C GLU A 33 -4.95 14.98 -16.26
N LYS A 34 -3.81 14.61 -16.80
CA LYS A 34 -3.27 13.28 -16.64
C LYS A 34 -3.20 13.06 -15.13
N ILE A 35 -4.28 12.55 -14.53
CA ILE A 35 -4.26 12.05 -13.18
C ILE A 35 -3.38 10.81 -13.32
N ASP A 36 -2.07 11.01 -13.24
CA ASP A 36 -1.15 9.97 -12.85
C ASP A 36 -1.50 9.68 -11.38
N THR A 37 -2.69 9.12 -11.14
CA THR A 37 -3.04 8.48 -9.88
C THR A 37 -2.15 7.27 -9.85
N TYR A 38 -0.90 7.47 -9.42
CA TYR A 38 -0.10 6.38 -8.93
C TYR A 38 -0.93 5.77 -7.81
N SER A 39 -1.54 4.62 -8.08
CA SER A 39 -2.35 3.92 -7.10
C SER A 39 -1.37 3.42 -6.05
N VAL A 40 -1.29 4.18 -4.96
CA VAL A 40 -0.42 3.89 -3.83
C VAL A 40 -1.29 3.34 -2.72
N GLU A 41 -1.06 2.08 -2.37
CA GLU A 41 -1.67 1.47 -1.19
C GLU A 41 -0.67 1.47 -0.03
N THR A 42 -1.20 1.51 1.20
CA THR A 42 -0.41 1.33 2.41
C THR A 42 -1.03 0.20 3.21
N TYR A 43 -0.22 -0.78 3.58
CA TYR A 43 -0.65 -1.91 4.39
C TYR A 43 0.38 -2.23 5.46
N THR A 44 -0.10 -2.96 6.47
CA THR A 44 0.69 -3.35 7.62
C THR A 44 0.86 -4.87 7.63
N ARG A 45 2.09 -5.33 7.84
CA ARG A 45 2.41 -6.74 8.08
C ARG A 45 2.78 -6.93 9.55
N ASN A 46 1.99 -7.74 10.25
CA ASN A 46 2.27 -8.14 11.62
C ASN A 46 2.92 -9.52 11.62
N VAL A 47 3.95 -9.69 12.42
CA VAL A 47 4.65 -10.97 12.58
C VAL A 47 5.09 -11.15 14.02
N THR A 48 5.00 -12.38 14.52
CA THR A 48 5.51 -12.76 15.84
C THR A 48 6.76 -13.60 15.68
N ILE A 49 7.86 -13.16 16.27
CA ILE A 49 9.13 -13.88 16.29
C ILE A 49 9.25 -14.61 17.62
N GLY A 50 9.08 -15.93 17.59
CA GLY A 50 9.22 -16.79 18.76
C GLY A 50 10.67 -16.91 19.20
N LEU A 51 10.93 -16.67 20.49
CA LEU A 51 12.24 -16.82 21.13
C LEU A 51 12.30 -18.11 21.97
N GLY A 52 11.44 -19.08 21.69
CA GLY A 52 11.27 -20.29 22.50
C GLY A 52 10.81 -19.96 23.92
N ILE A 53 11.49 -20.50 24.93
CA ILE A 53 11.12 -20.34 26.35
C ILE A 53 11.24 -18.90 26.86
N TYR A 54 11.95 -18.05 26.14
CA TYR A 54 12.24 -16.68 26.57
C TYR A 54 11.10 -15.70 26.27
N GLY A 55 10.19 -16.04 25.35
CA GLY A 55 9.04 -15.22 24.96
C GLY A 55 8.95 -15.01 23.46
N SER A 56 8.44 -13.84 23.05
CA SER A 56 8.36 -13.45 21.64
C SER A 56 8.61 -11.96 21.45
N VAL A 57 8.86 -11.57 20.20
CA VAL A 57 8.84 -10.17 19.75
C VAL A 57 7.76 -10.05 18.69
N ASP A 58 6.77 -9.21 18.96
CA ASP A 58 5.75 -8.86 17.98
C ASP A 58 6.25 -7.66 17.19
N ALA A 59 6.30 -7.78 15.87
CA ALA A 59 6.78 -6.74 14.99
C ALA A 59 5.70 -6.34 13.97
N GLN A 60 5.62 -5.05 13.74
CA GLN A 60 4.74 -4.42 12.79
C GLN A 60 5.59 -3.70 11.74
N VAL A 61 5.43 -4.07 10.47
CA VAL A 61 6.09 -3.41 9.34
C VAL A 61 5.04 -2.72 8.47
N ASP A 62 5.13 -1.40 8.37
CA ASP A 62 4.26 -0.62 7.49
C ASP A 62 4.92 -0.46 6.13
N ILE A 63 4.19 -0.82 5.08
CA ILE A 63 4.69 -0.85 3.71
C ILE A 63 3.77 -0.02 2.83
N ARG A 64 4.39 0.84 2.02
CA ARG A 64 3.71 1.56 0.95
C ARG A 64 4.02 0.88 -0.38
N HIS A 65 3.00 0.47 -1.12
CA HIS A 65 3.16 -0.18 -2.42
C HIS A 65 2.61 0.73 -3.52
N ASN A 66 3.45 1.02 -4.51
CA ASN A 66 3.05 1.76 -5.71
C ASN A 66 2.69 0.73 -6.78
N ILE A 67 1.38 0.56 -6.99
CA ILE A 67 0.80 -0.45 -7.88
C ILE A 67 1.18 -0.17 -9.34
N THR A 68 1.34 1.10 -9.73
CA THR A 68 1.76 1.50 -11.08
C THR A 68 3.20 1.05 -11.41
N THR A 69 4.11 1.13 -10.44
CA THR A 69 5.54 0.80 -10.65
C THR A 69 5.92 -0.60 -10.17
N GLY A 70 5.04 -1.27 -9.41
CA GLY A 70 5.33 -2.55 -8.74
C GLY A 70 6.37 -2.44 -7.62
N LYS A 71 6.78 -1.22 -7.23
CA LYS A 71 7.77 -1.00 -6.18
C LYS A 71 7.09 -0.76 -4.84
N SER A 72 7.68 -1.32 -3.80
CA SER A 72 7.28 -1.13 -2.42
C SER A 72 8.31 -0.28 -1.68
N TYR A 73 7.90 0.35 -0.59
CA TYR A 73 8.73 1.20 0.26
C TYR A 73 8.45 0.88 1.72
N VAL A 74 9.51 0.63 2.49
CA VAL A 74 9.39 0.36 3.93
C VAL A 74 9.22 1.69 4.67
N LEU A 75 8.02 1.95 5.18
CA LEU A 75 7.70 3.19 5.90
C LEU A 75 8.22 3.16 7.32
N SER A 76 7.93 2.08 8.04
CA SER A 76 8.26 1.98 9.47
C SER A 76 8.40 0.54 9.91
N VAL A 77 9.14 0.34 11.00
CA VAL A 77 9.12 -0.89 11.78
C VAL A 77 8.90 -0.52 13.24
N LYS A 78 7.93 -1.17 13.88
CA LYS A 78 7.66 -1.08 15.32
C LYS A 78 7.74 -2.48 15.92
N HIS A 79 8.08 -2.57 17.19
CA HIS A 79 8.04 -3.85 17.89
C HIS A 79 7.58 -3.69 19.34
N GLU A 80 7.06 -4.79 19.86
CA GLU A 80 6.72 -4.99 21.26
C GLU A 80 7.37 -6.29 21.74
N ASP A 81 8.14 -6.19 22.81
CA ASP A 81 8.82 -7.33 23.43
C ASP A 81 7.91 -8.00 24.46
N LYS A 82 7.64 -9.30 24.30
CA LYS A 82 6.79 -10.11 25.19
C LYS A 82 7.59 -11.21 25.87
N TYR A 83 8.45 -10.82 26.80
CA TYR A 83 9.29 -11.76 27.54
C TYR A 83 8.55 -12.49 28.64
N SER A 84 8.90 -13.77 28.82
CA SER A 84 8.46 -14.54 29.98
C SER A 84 8.97 -13.89 31.26
N TYR A 85 8.08 -13.76 32.26
CA TYR A 85 8.38 -13.11 33.54
C TYR A 85 9.64 -13.68 34.21
N LYS A 86 9.89 -14.99 34.05
CA LYS A 86 11.05 -15.69 34.60
C LYS A 86 12.39 -15.19 34.03
N TYR A 87 12.41 -14.72 32.79
CA TYR A 87 13.64 -14.38 32.07
C TYR A 87 13.78 -12.88 31.76
N LYS A 88 12.74 -12.07 32.00
CA LYS A 88 12.66 -10.64 31.63
C LYS A 88 13.85 -9.76 32.06
N LEU A 89 14.54 -10.12 33.15
CA LEU A 89 15.70 -9.35 33.65
C LEU A 89 17.01 -9.68 32.93
N ASN A 90 17.02 -10.80 32.19
CA ASN A 90 18.21 -11.36 31.56
C ASN A 90 18.09 -11.41 30.04
N ILE A 91 17.07 -10.78 29.44
CA ILE A 91 16.87 -10.70 27.99
C ILE A 91 16.46 -9.29 27.58
N SER A 92 16.93 -8.84 26.43
CA SER A 92 16.55 -7.57 25.82
C SER A 92 16.69 -7.63 24.29
N THR A 93 15.78 -6.99 23.57
CA THR A 93 15.93 -6.74 22.13
C THR A 93 16.93 -5.60 21.98
N ILE A 94 18.02 -5.86 21.24
CA ILE A 94 19.00 -4.84 20.87
C ILE A 94 18.46 -4.01 19.71
N SER A 95 17.91 -4.68 18.70
CA SER A 95 17.37 -4.02 17.52
C SER A 95 16.38 -4.90 16.76
N VAL A 96 15.45 -4.23 16.08
CA VAL A 96 14.58 -4.82 15.07
C VAL A 96 14.79 -4.06 13.78
N THR A 97 15.19 -4.76 12.72
CA THR A 97 15.59 -4.15 11.45
C THR A 97 14.98 -4.90 10.28
N THR A 98 14.75 -4.20 9.18
CA THR A 98 14.29 -4.79 7.92
C THR A 98 15.42 -4.78 6.89
N ASN A 99 15.44 -5.78 6.03
CA ASN A 99 16.16 -5.76 4.77
C ASN A 99 15.14 -5.97 3.65
N PRO A 100 14.84 -4.96 2.83
CA PRO A 100 15.47 -3.64 2.75
C PRO A 100 15.18 -2.76 3.98
N LYS A 101 16.08 -1.82 4.28
CA LYS A 101 15.98 -0.93 5.45
C LYS A 101 14.78 0.00 5.35
N VAL A 102 14.28 0.45 6.51
CA VAL A 102 13.31 1.54 6.58
C VAL A 102 13.80 2.72 5.76
N GLY A 103 12.91 3.31 4.98
CA GLY A 103 13.23 4.40 4.07
C GLY A 103 13.77 3.97 2.70
N SER A 104 13.67 2.70 2.34
CA SER A 104 14.17 2.18 1.05
C SER A 104 13.07 1.56 0.19
N TYR A 105 13.21 1.76 -1.12
CA TYR A 105 12.39 1.09 -2.13
C TYR A 105 12.89 -0.32 -2.41
N PHE A 106 11.98 -1.22 -2.77
CA PHE A 106 12.29 -2.61 -3.10
C PHE A 106 11.23 -3.26 -3.98
N SER A 107 11.60 -4.40 -4.55
CA SER A 107 10.72 -5.31 -5.25
C SER A 107 10.97 -6.72 -4.72
N GLY A 108 9.91 -7.49 -4.48
CA GLY A 108 10.00 -8.82 -3.87
C GLY A 108 9.79 -8.80 -2.36
N SER A 109 10.45 -9.73 -1.67
CA SER A 109 10.17 -10.04 -0.27
C SER A 109 11.00 -9.21 0.72
N ILE A 110 10.48 -9.02 1.94
CA ILE A 110 11.18 -8.30 3.01
C ILE A 110 11.64 -9.29 4.06
N ARG A 111 12.87 -9.15 4.54
CA ARG A 111 13.35 -9.90 5.70
C ARG A 111 13.34 -9.01 6.93
N LEU A 112 12.67 -9.45 7.99
CA LEU A 112 12.77 -8.88 9.31
C LEU A 112 13.88 -9.59 10.10
N SER A 113 14.67 -8.83 10.84
CA SER A 113 15.75 -9.33 11.69
C SER A 113 15.61 -8.77 13.09
N VAL A 114 15.63 -9.63 14.10
CA VAL A 114 15.60 -9.24 15.53
C VAL A 114 16.91 -9.69 16.15
N ILE A 115 17.66 -8.75 16.71
CA ILE A 115 18.90 -9.02 17.45
C ILE A 115 18.58 -8.99 18.94
N LEU A 116 18.91 -10.06 19.62
CA LEU A 116 18.62 -10.27 21.04
C LEU A 116 19.92 -10.33 21.81
N LYS A 117 19.87 -9.84 23.04
CA LYS A 117 20.90 -10.04 24.05
C LYS A 117 20.30 -10.79 25.22
N TYR A 118 20.94 -11.85 25.67
CA TYR A 118 20.50 -12.54 26.88
C TYR A 118 21.66 -13.08 27.72
N LYS A 119 21.41 -13.36 29.00
CA LYS A 119 22.39 -13.87 29.95
C LYS A 119 22.03 -15.28 30.41
N VAL A 120 22.96 -16.23 30.27
CA VAL A 120 22.82 -17.62 30.75
C VAL A 120 24.03 -17.96 31.61
N SER A 121 23.80 -18.39 32.85
CA SER A 121 24.86 -18.84 33.77
C SER A 121 26.05 -17.85 33.90
N GLY A 122 25.76 -16.54 33.90
CA GLY A 122 26.80 -15.51 33.99
C GLY A 122 27.30 -14.97 32.64
N ASN A 123 27.12 -15.72 31.55
CA ASN A 123 27.63 -15.37 30.23
C ASN A 123 26.60 -14.61 29.40
N VAL A 124 27.06 -13.62 28.64
CA VAL A 124 26.21 -12.84 27.73
C VAL A 124 26.27 -13.46 26.34
N HIS A 125 25.09 -13.68 25.77
CA HIS A 125 24.89 -14.21 24.44
C HIS A 125 24.17 -13.17 23.58
N THR A 126 24.48 -13.17 22.28
CA THR A 126 23.79 -12.38 21.27
C THR A 126 23.34 -13.30 20.15
N GLU A 127 22.09 -13.14 19.74
CA GLU A 127 21.47 -14.01 18.75
C GLU A 127 20.62 -13.20 17.80
N THR A 128 20.68 -13.54 16.51
CA THR A 128 19.85 -12.91 15.48
C THR A 128 18.84 -13.91 14.94
N ARG A 129 17.57 -13.52 14.98
CA ARG A 129 16.46 -14.27 14.39
C ARG A 129 15.96 -13.56 13.14
N TYR A 130 15.62 -14.33 12.11
CA TYR A 130 15.14 -13.82 10.84
C TYR A 130 13.76 -14.39 10.52
N ILE A 131 12.88 -13.55 9.95
CA ILE A 131 11.64 -13.99 9.33
C ILE A 131 11.49 -13.30 7.97
N GLN A 132 11.02 -14.07 6.98
CA GLN A 132 10.61 -13.55 5.69
C GLN A 132 9.13 -13.14 5.74
N LEU A 133 8.84 -11.92 5.30
CA LEU A 133 7.49 -11.36 5.13
C LEU A 133 7.02 -11.49 3.68
#